data_AF-A0A642F6N2-F1
#
_entry.id   AF-A0A642F6N2-F1
#
_cell.length_a   1.000
_cell.length_b   1.000
_cell.length_c   1.000
_cell.angle_alpha   90.00
_cell.angle_beta   90.00
_cell.angle_gamma   90.00
#
_symmetry.space_group_name_H-M   'P 1'
#
loop_
_entity.id
_entity.type
_entity.pdbx_description
1 polymer ?
#
loop_
_entity_poly.entity_id
_entity_poly.type
_entity_poly.pdbx_seq_one_letter_code
_entity_poly.pdbx_strand_id
1 'polypeptide(L)'
;MNVNRLLGILAILLLTAASALYAQKPVKVKGVQGRWQVSDDITLKQAEERAFMEAKKAALQKAGVMENVWSVFGQITQEDGQELHEAYSQMNVLTIGGMVNVTNKKVEEVWDTDTRSLYKVVTIDAEVRKEDKSDSSYALEVKGVETLYREGDVFHCKLTIHGTDSYLKFFWFDSNGGALLYPNSYEPNTLLKAGKEYAIPFSNAVDYRMEKQHGKESEKINMMMVATKEDIPFTKEVTYQNVLEWVYSIPAVQRCAFYDMVLIK
;
A
#
# COMPACT_ATOMS: atom_id res chain seq x y z
N MET A 1 -26.93 -44.87 -3.04
CA MET A 1 -26.28 -43.74 -3.72
C MET A 1 -25.34 -44.31 -4.77
N ASN A 2 -25.56 -44.06 -6.07
CA ASN A 2 -24.83 -44.75 -7.15
C ASN A 2 -23.35 -44.35 -7.18
N VAL A 3 -22.45 -45.36 -7.21
CA VAL A 3 -20.98 -45.18 -7.22
C VAL A 3 -20.53 -44.27 -8.38
N ASN A 4 -21.21 -44.33 -9.52
CA ASN A 4 -20.95 -43.47 -10.69
C ASN A 4 -21.33 -41.99 -10.45
N ARG A 5 -22.30 -41.70 -9.58
CA ARG A 5 -22.61 -40.32 -9.16
C ARG A 5 -21.56 -39.78 -8.19
N LEU A 6 -20.99 -40.64 -7.34
CA LEU A 6 -19.95 -40.25 -6.40
C LEU A 6 -18.64 -39.89 -7.12
N LEU A 7 -18.25 -40.71 -8.11
CA LEU A 7 -17.09 -40.46 -8.97
C LEU A 7 -17.23 -39.17 -9.80
N GLY A 8 -18.43 -38.89 -10.31
CA GLY A 8 -18.71 -37.64 -11.03
C GLY A 8 -18.60 -36.40 -10.15
N ILE A 9 -19.10 -36.46 -8.91
CA ILE A 9 -18.98 -35.36 -7.94
C ILE A 9 -17.53 -35.14 -7.50
N LEU A 10 -16.76 -36.23 -7.30
CA LEU A 10 -15.35 -36.15 -6.93
C LEU A 10 -14.48 -35.53 -8.04
N ALA A 11 -14.77 -35.86 -9.30
CA ALA A 11 -14.08 -35.30 -10.46
C ALA A 11 -14.36 -33.79 -10.63
N ILE A 12 -15.59 -33.34 -10.37
CA ILE A 12 -15.96 -31.91 -10.43
C ILE A 12 -15.28 -31.14 -9.28
N LEU A 13 -15.23 -31.71 -8.08
CA LEU A 13 -14.51 -31.13 -6.93
C LEU A 13 -12.99 -30.99 -7.18
N LEU A 14 -12.37 -31.98 -7.82
CA LEU A 14 -10.96 -31.95 -8.23
C LEU A 14 -10.69 -30.89 -9.32
N LEU A 15 -11.61 -30.71 -10.26
CA LEU A 15 -11.51 -29.67 -11.30
C LEU A 15 -11.71 -28.26 -10.74
N THR A 16 -12.54 -28.07 -9.71
CA THR A 16 -12.67 -26.78 -9.02
C THR A 16 -11.47 -26.43 -8.13
N ALA A 17 -10.79 -27.44 -7.57
CA ALA A 17 -9.60 -27.24 -6.74
C ALA A 17 -8.35 -26.86 -7.56
N ALA A 18 -8.29 -27.24 -8.85
CA ALA A 18 -7.16 -26.89 -9.72
C ALA A 18 -7.12 -25.40 -10.11
N SER A 19 -8.25 -24.69 -10.01
CA SER A 19 -8.33 -23.24 -10.28
C SER A 19 -7.77 -22.37 -9.16
N ALA A 20 -7.44 -22.93 -7.99
CA ALA A 20 -7.01 -22.16 -6.81
C ALA A 20 -5.50 -21.82 -6.77
N LEU A 21 -4.73 -22.18 -7.81
CA LEU A 21 -3.26 -22.00 -7.81
C LEU A 21 -2.74 -21.50 -9.16
N TYR A 22 -3.36 -20.46 -9.70
CA TYR A 22 -2.68 -19.60 -10.68
C TYR A 22 -2.21 -18.31 -9.99
N ALA A 23 -1.19 -18.43 -9.13
CA ALA A 23 -0.35 -17.28 -8.83
C ALA A 23 0.29 -16.84 -10.14
N GLN A 24 -0.04 -15.64 -10.63
CA GLN A 24 0.59 -15.13 -11.84
C GLN A 24 2.12 -15.06 -11.65
N LYS A 25 2.86 -15.74 -12.53
CA LYS A 25 4.32 -15.75 -12.46
C LYS A 25 4.84 -14.31 -12.61
N PRO A 26 5.79 -13.86 -11.77
CA PRO A 26 6.34 -12.52 -11.87
C PRO A 26 6.98 -12.30 -13.24
N VAL A 27 6.74 -11.13 -13.83
CA VAL A 27 7.29 -10.71 -15.12
C VAL A 27 8.70 -10.19 -14.91
N LYS A 28 9.68 -10.85 -15.49
CA LYS A 28 11.07 -10.40 -15.46
C LYS A 28 11.28 -9.30 -16.50
N VAL A 29 11.73 -8.14 -16.05
CA VAL A 29 12.15 -7.04 -16.91
C VAL A 29 13.63 -6.79 -16.71
N LYS A 30 14.36 -6.57 -17.80
CA LYS A 30 15.80 -6.30 -17.79
C LYS A 30 16.13 -4.95 -18.39
N GLY A 31 17.21 -4.36 -17.88
CA GLY A 31 17.84 -3.15 -18.39
C GLY A 31 16.90 -1.95 -18.44
N VAL A 32 15.99 -1.81 -17.47
CA VAL A 32 15.05 -0.70 -17.43
C VAL A 32 15.72 0.50 -16.81
N GLN A 33 15.60 1.67 -17.45
CA GLN A 33 16.31 2.88 -17.06
C GLN A 33 15.37 3.97 -16.56
N GLY A 34 15.86 4.75 -15.61
CA GLY A 34 15.32 6.05 -15.23
C GLY A 34 16.46 7.06 -15.13
N ARG A 35 16.18 8.34 -15.37
CA ARG A 35 17.19 9.37 -15.55
C ARG A 35 16.75 10.68 -14.93
N TRP A 36 17.55 11.22 -14.01
CA TRP A 36 17.24 12.49 -13.35
C TRP A 36 18.40 13.48 -13.40
N GLN A 37 18.09 14.74 -13.63
CA GLN A 37 19.07 15.83 -13.70
C GLN A 37 19.51 16.26 -12.30
N VAL A 38 20.82 16.48 -12.14
CA VAL A 38 21.40 17.15 -10.97
C VAL A 38 21.33 18.65 -11.21
N SER A 39 20.81 19.39 -10.24
CA SER A 39 20.65 20.84 -10.30
C SER A 39 21.01 21.46 -8.95
N ASP A 40 21.03 22.80 -8.86
CA ASP A 40 21.38 23.51 -7.62
C ASP A 40 20.49 23.09 -6.44
N ASP A 41 19.21 22.78 -6.70
CA ASP A 41 18.24 22.34 -5.70
C ASP A 41 18.16 20.81 -5.52
N ILE A 42 18.90 20.02 -6.31
CA ILE A 42 18.81 18.55 -6.32
C ILE A 42 20.21 17.95 -6.21
N THR A 43 20.52 17.41 -5.04
CA THR A 43 21.77 16.72 -4.77
C THR A 43 21.93 15.45 -5.61
N LEU A 44 23.17 14.97 -5.77
CA LEU A 44 23.46 13.69 -6.44
C LEU A 44 22.66 12.51 -5.88
N LYS A 45 22.45 12.48 -4.56
CA LYS A 45 21.68 11.44 -3.89
C LYS A 45 20.19 11.53 -4.23
N GLN A 46 19.61 12.74 -4.18
CA GLN A 46 18.21 12.95 -4.54
C GLN A 46 17.95 12.66 -6.02
N ALA A 47 18.87 13.03 -6.92
CA ALA A 47 18.79 12.69 -8.34
C ALA A 47 18.86 11.16 -8.55
N GLU A 48 19.70 10.44 -7.81
CA GLU A 48 19.72 8.97 -7.87
C GLU A 48 18.39 8.35 -7.40
N GLU A 49 17.83 8.82 -6.29
CA GLU A 49 16.56 8.33 -5.76
C GLU A 49 15.43 8.55 -6.77
N ARG A 50 15.35 9.74 -7.38
CA ARG A 50 14.35 10.04 -8.42
C ARG A 50 14.55 9.21 -9.68
N ALA A 51 15.79 9.06 -10.16
CA ALA A 51 16.12 8.21 -11.30
C ALA A 51 15.78 6.73 -11.03
N PHE A 52 16.00 6.24 -9.81
CA PHE A 52 15.62 4.89 -9.41
C PHE A 52 14.09 4.71 -9.44
N MET A 53 13.34 5.74 -9.06
CA MET A 53 11.88 5.71 -9.10
C MET A 53 11.31 5.70 -10.50
N GLU A 54 11.88 6.49 -11.41
CA GLU A 54 11.55 6.41 -12.82
C GLU A 54 11.85 5.03 -13.41
N ALA A 55 12.99 4.42 -13.06
CA ALA A 55 13.35 3.09 -13.53
C ALA A 55 12.33 2.03 -13.08
N LYS A 56 11.87 2.09 -11.83
CA LYS A 56 10.81 1.19 -11.35
C LYS A 56 9.44 1.48 -11.99
N LYS A 57 9.10 2.74 -12.25
CA LYS A 57 7.88 3.11 -13.01
C LYS A 57 7.93 2.50 -14.41
N ALA A 58 9.02 2.70 -15.13
CA ALA A 58 9.22 2.12 -16.46
C ALA A 58 9.19 0.58 -16.44
N ALA A 59 9.62 -0.05 -15.34
CA ALA A 59 9.55 -1.49 -15.18
C ALA A 59 8.09 -1.99 -15.11
N LEU A 60 7.22 -1.28 -14.38
CA LEU A 60 5.77 -1.56 -14.37
C LEU A 60 5.12 -1.37 -15.75
N GLN A 61 5.50 -0.30 -16.45
CA GLN A 61 4.99 -0.04 -17.81
C GLN A 61 5.38 -1.17 -18.75
N LYS A 62 6.65 -1.57 -18.74
CA LYS A 62 7.19 -2.67 -19.55
C LYS A 62 6.57 -4.02 -19.20
N ALA A 63 6.15 -4.22 -17.95
CA ALA A 63 5.45 -5.41 -17.49
C ALA A 63 3.94 -5.40 -17.81
N GLY A 64 3.39 -4.28 -18.33
CA GLY A 64 1.97 -4.16 -18.71
C GLY A 64 1.02 -4.05 -17.53
N VAL A 65 1.46 -3.39 -16.45
CA VAL A 65 0.70 -3.26 -15.18
C VAL A 65 0.05 -1.87 -15.03
N MET A 66 0.08 -1.06 -16.09
CA MET A 66 -0.16 0.39 -16.03
C MET A 66 -1.63 0.80 -15.88
N GLU A 67 -2.60 -0.04 -16.27
CA GLU A 67 -4.03 0.34 -16.27
C GLU A 67 -4.60 0.57 -14.86
N ASN A 68 -4.22 -0.22 -13.85
CA ASN A 68 -4.65 -0.03 -12.46
C ASN A 68 -3.92 1.13 -11.76
N VAL A 69 -2.74 1.47 -12.29
CA VAL A 69 -1.87 2.51 -11.74
C VAL A 69 -2.36 3.90 -12.19
N TRP A 70 -2.92 4.01 -13.40
CA TRP A 70 -3.41 5.29 -13.96
C TRP A 70 -4.64 5.86 -13.25
N SER A 71 -5.52 5.05 -12.64
CA SER A 71 -6.65 5.59 -11.85
C SER A 71 -6.17 6.34 -10.60
N VAL A 72 -4.99 5.99 -10.08
CA VAL A 72 -4.33 6.66 -8.96
C VAL A 72 -3.56 7.91 -9.42
N PHE A 73 -3.06 7.93 -10.67
CA PHE A 73 -2.38 9.10 -11.24
C PHE A 73 -3.34 10.16 -11.82
N GLY A 74 -4.54 9.77 -12.27
CA GLY A 74 -5.49 10.66 -12.94
C GLY A 74 -6.10 11.76 -12.06
N GLN A 75 -6.15 11.56 -10.73
CA GLN A 75 -6.64 12.57 -9.78
C GLN A 75 -5.63 13.69 -9.49
N ILE A 76 -4.41 13.63 -10.04
CA ILE A 76 -3.30 14.55 -9.71
C ILE A 76 -3.28 15.80 -10.62
N THR A 77 -3.99 15.81 -11.73
CA THR A 77 -3.94 16.96 -12.66
C THR A 77 -4.97 18.05 -12.36
N GLN A 78 -5.86 17.83 -11.40
CA GLN A 78 -6.84 18.80 -10.95
C GLN A 78 -6.88 18.85 -9.43
N GLU A 79 -5.88 19.46 -8.81
CA GLU A 79 -6.06 20.40 -7.69
C GLU A 79 -4.69 20.78 -7.13
N ASP A 80 -4.44 22.09 -7.15
CA ASP A 80 -3.19 22.72 -6.76
C ASP A 80 -3.00 22.60 -5.24
N GLY A 81 -1.89 21.99 -4.82
CA GLY A 81 -1.57 21.76 -3.41
C GLY A 81 -0.29 20.95 -3.26
N GLN A 82 0.86 21.63 -3.22
CA GLN A 82 2.20 21.04 -3.21
C GLN A 82 2.45 20.00 -2.10
N GLU A 83 1.69 19.99 -1.01
CA GLU A 83 1.82 18.97 0.05
C GLU A 83 1.06 17.66 -0.22
N LEU A 84 0.02 17.69 -1.06
CA LEU A 84 -0.71 16.49 -1.48
C LEU A 84 0.12 15.66 -2.47
N HIS A 85 0.98 16.32 -3.27
CA HIS A 85 1.82 15.65 -4.24
C HIS A 85 2.88 14.74 -3.60
N GLU A 86 3.37 15.05 -2.39
CA GLU A 86 4.44 14.29 -1.73
C GLU A 86 3.95 13.00 -1.08
N ALA A 87 2.84 13.01 -0.34
CA ALA A 87 2.29 11.79 0.27
C ALA A 87 1.77 10.80 -0.80
N TYR A 88 1.11 11.30 -1.84
CA TYR A 88 0.62 10.46 -2.95
C TYR A 88 1.75 10.03 -3.89
N SER A 89 2.80 10.84 -4.11
CA SER A 89 4.00 10.37 -4.81
C SER A 89 4.77 9.33 -4.02
N GLN A 90 4.84 9.43 -2.68
CA GLN A 90 5.39 8.39 -1.81
C GLN A 90 4.56 7.10 -1.87
N MET A 91 3.23 7.19 -1.84
CA MET A 91 2.35 6.03 -2.00
C MET A 91 2.58 5.36 -3.37
N ASN A 92 2.69 6.14 -4.45
CA ASN A 92 3.04 5.63 -5.77
C ASN A 92 4.43 5.00 -5.81
N VAL A 93 5.43 5.62 -5.18
CA VAL A 93 6.80 5.12 -5.06
C VAL A 93 6.87 3.77 -4.37
N LEU A 94 6.08 3.59 -3.31
CA LEU A 94 6.07 2.41 -2.47
C LEU A 94 5.21 1.29 -3.05
N THR A 95 4.10 1.63 -3.73
CA THR A 95 3.33 0.71 -4.58
C THR A 95 4.21 0.13 -5.67
N ILE A 96 4.95 1.00 -6.36
CA ILE A 96 5.96 0.62 -7.35
C ILE A 96 7.03 -0.28 -6.68
N GLY A 97 7.49 0.06 -5.47
CA GLY A 97 8.48 -0.74 -4.73
C GLY A 97 8.02 -2.14 -4.34
N GLY A 98 6.75 -2.31 -3.98
CA GLY A 98 6.19 -3.60 -3.62
C GLY A 98 5.84 -4.50 -4.80
N MET A 99 5.49 -3.90 -5.95
CA MET A 99 5.23 -4.61 -7.19
C MET A 99 6.52 -4.95 -7.96
N VAL A 100 7.58 -4.17 -7.77
CA VAL A 100 8.86 -4.30 -8.49
C VAL A 100 9.95 -4.79 -7.53
N ASN A 101 10.22 -6.09 -7.55
CA ASN A 101 11.36 -6.66 -6.83
C ASN A 101 12.63 -6.48 -7.66
N VAL A 102 13.51 -5.55 -7.25
CA VAL A 102 14.76 -5.25 -7.97
C VAL A 102 15.79 -6.33 -7.69
N THR A 103 16.20 -7.07 -8.73
CA THR A 103 17.20 -8.14 -8.64
C THR A 103 18.61 -7.63 -8.91
N ASN A 104 18.75 -6.54 -9.66
CA ASN A 104 20.02 -5.89 -9.95
C ASN A 104 19.81 -4.38 -10.11
N LYS A 105 20.75 -3.57 -9.62
CA LYS A 105 20.74 -2.11 -9.73
C LYS A 105 22.13 -1.63 -10.12
N LYS A 106 22.23 -0.87 -11.20
CA LYS A 106 23.43 -0.14 -11.64
C LYS A 106 23.13 1.35 -11.63
N VAL A 107 24.05 2.15 -11.08
CA VAL A 107 23.95 3.61 -11.03
C VAL A 107 25.12 4.21 -11.78
N GLU A 108 24.84 5.19 -12.63
CA GLU A 108 25.82 5.86 -13.46
C GLU A 108 25.60 7.38 -13.40
N GLU A 109 26.68 8.13 -13.55
CA GLU A 109 26.68 9.57 -13.76
C GLU A 109 26.98 9.83 -15.23
N VAL A 110 26.07 10.54 -15.91
CA VAL A 110 26.19 10.82 -17.34
C VAL A 110 26.16 12.33 -17.54
N TRP A 111 27.24 12.86 -18.09
CA TRP A 111 27.30 14.25 -18.52
C TRP A 111 26.70 14.39 -19.92
N ASP A 112 25.64 15.16 -20.03
CA ASP A 112 25.00 15.46 -21.32
C ASP A 112 25.61 16.73 -21.90
N THR A 113 26.27 16.62 -23.06
CA THR A 113 26.92 17.75 -23.74
C THR A 113 25.91 18.72 -24.34
N ASP A 114 24.73 18.24 -24.73
CA ASP A 114 23.73 19.03 -25.44
C ASP A 114 22.97 19.89 -24.45
N THR A 115 22.59 19.33 -23.31
CA THR A 115 21.91 20.08 -22.23
C THR A 115 22.87 20.65 -21.19
N ARG A 116 24.19 20.44 -21.34
CA ARG A 116 25.25 20.85 -20.39
C ARG A 116 24.92 20.53 -18.93
N SER A 117 24.36 19.35 -18.70
CA SER A 117 23.82 18.97 -17.41
C SER A 117 24.28 17.58 -17.00
N LEU A 118 24.54 17.42 -15.70
CA LEU A 118 24.86 16.12 -15.13
C LEU A 118 23.57 15.38 -14.82
N TYR A 119 23.52 14.09 -15.17
CA TYR A 119 22.40 13.22 -14.87
C TYR A 119 22.85 12.02 -14.04
N LYS A 120 21.97 11.59 -13.13
CA LYS A 120 22.01 10.25 -12.56
C LYS A 120 21.16 9.33 -13.41
N VAL A 121 21.73 8.23 -13.86
CA VAL A 121 21.06 7.18 -14.63
C VAL A 121 21.06 5.91 -13.78
N VAL A 122 19.88 5.38 -13.52
CA VAL A 122 19.72 4.12 -12.77
C VAL A 122 19.15 3.07 -13.71
N THR A 123 19.88 1.96 -13.87
CA THR A 123 19.45 0.80 -14.65
C THR A 123 19.12 -0.35 -13.71
N ILE A 124 17.94 -0.95 -13.86
CA ILE A 124 17.48 -2.06 -13.03
C ILE A 124 17.10 -3.29 -13.86
N ASP A 125 17.37 -4.46 -13.29
CA ASP A 125 16.66 -5.69 -13.60
C ASP A 125 15.69 -5.96 -12.45
N ALA A 126 14.46 -6.34 -12.76
CA ALA A 126 13.43 -6.55 -11.76
C ALA A 126 12.46 -7.67 -12.11
N GLU A 127 11.88 -8.24 -11.06
CA GLU A 127 10.71 -9.11 -11.12
C GLU A 127 9.47 -8.30 -10.74
N VAL A 128 8.59 -8.10 -11.71
CA VAL A 128 7.35 -7.34 -11.54
C VAL A 128 6.20 -8.30 -11.29
N ARG A 129 5.55 -8.19 -10.14
CA ARG A 129 4.31 -8.90 -9.86
C ARG A 129 3.16 -8.11 -10.45
N LYS A 130 2.42 -8.75 -11.36
CA LYS A 130 1.08 -8.28 -11.73
C LYS A 130 0.20 -8.53 -10.53
N GLU A 131 -0.56 -7.52 -10.10
CA GLU A 131 -1.64 -7.81 -9.16
C GLU A 131 -2.57 -8.83 -9.83
N ASP A 132 -2.79 -9.96 -9.15
CA ASP A 132 -3.94 -10.79 -9.46
C ASP A 132 -5.18 -9.89 -9.42
N LYS A 133 -6.15 -10.13 -10.31
CA LYS A 133 -7.43 -9.40 -10.25
C LYS A 133 -7.88 -9.42 -8.80
N SER A 134 -8.01 -8.23 -8.21
CA SER A 134 -8.53 -8.11 -6.85
C SER A 134 -9.84 -8.89 -6.79
N ASP A 135 -9.98 -9.68 -5.74
CA ASP A 135 -11.26 -10.32 -5.46
C ASP A 135 -12.24 -9.18 -5.15
N SER A 136 -13.05 -8.79 -6.13
CA SER A 136 -13.95 -7.65 -6.00
C SER A 136 -14.99 -7.84 -4.89
N SER A 137 -15.15 -9.06 -4.38
CA SER A 137 -15.99 -9.36 -3.23
C SER A 137 -15.29 -9.14 -1.89
N TYR A 138 -13.94 -9.11 -1.87
CA TYR A 138 -13.14 -8.89 -0.67
C TYR A 138 -12.81 -7.40 -0.53
N ALA A 139 -13.56 -6.72 0.36
CA ALA A 139 -13.45 -5.29 0.55
C ALA A 139 -13.52 -4.92 2.03
N LEU A 140 -12.80 -3.87 2.41
CA LEU A 140 -12.90 -3.24 3.72
C LEU A 140 -13.66 -1.93 3.55
N GLU A 141 -14.85 -1.87 4.11
CA GLU A 141 -15.67 -0.67 4.15
C GLU A 141 -15.49 0.00 5.51
N VAL A 142 -15.14 1.29 5.52
CA VAL A 142 -14.97 2.08 6.74
C VAL A 142 -15.87 3.32 6.65
N LYS A 143 -16.60 3.61 7.73
CA LYS A 143 -17.55 4.71 7.86
C LYS A 143 -17.30 5.49 9.14
N GLY A 144 -17.63 6.78 9.11
CA GLY A 144 -17.56 7.65 10.28
C GLY A 144 -16.17 8.21 10.57
N VAL A 145 -15.23 8.10 9.64
CA VAL A 145 -13.98 8.87 9.69
C VAL A 145 -14.29 10.29 9.23
N GLU A 146 -14.14 11.26 10.13
CA GLU A 146 -14.25 12.68 9.80
C GLU A 146 -12.95 13.20 9.17
N THR A 147 -13.05 14.18 8.27
CA THR A 147 -11.87 14.81 7.65
C THR A 147 -11.18 15.80 8.60
N LEU A 148 -11.87 16.24 9.65
CA LEU A 148 -11.41 17.26 10.58
C LEU A 148 -11.79 16.88 12.01
N TYR A 149 -10.80 16.79 12.89
CA TYR A 149 -10.95 16.60 14.33
C TYR A 149 -10.40 17.81 15.08
N ARG A 150 -10.89 18.02 16.30
CA ARG A 150 -10.31 18.94 17.27
C ARG A 150 -9.36 18.18 18.19
N GLU A 151 -8.35 18.87 18.68
CA GLU A 151 -7.47 18.34 19.72
C GLU A 151 -8.28 17.81 20.92
N GLY A 152 -8.01 16.57 21.31
CA GLY A 152 -8.69 15.85 22.39
C GLY A 152 -9.96 15.09 21.97
N ASP A 153 -10.40 15.20 20.72
CA ASP A 153 -11.51 14.39 20.20
C ASP A 153 -11.19 12.90 20.29
N VAL A 154 -12.22 12.08 20.52
CA VAL A 154 -12.08 10.62 20.53
C VAL A 154 -12.45 10.08 19.16
N PHE A 155 -11.49 9.48 18.48
CA PHE A 155 -11.67 8.83 17.20
C PHE A 155 -12.57 7.61 17.35
N HIS A 156 -13.61 7.58 16.52
CA HIS A 156 -14.49 6.43 16.38
C HIS A 156 -14.75 6.19 14.90
N CYS A 157 -14.81 4.93 14.51
CA CYS A 157 -15.31 4.57 13.19
C CYS A 157 -16.03 3.23 13.24
N LYS A 158 -16.75 2.94 12.16
CA LYS A 158 -17.37 1.64 11.92
C LYS A 158 -16.72 1.00 10.72
N LEU A 159 -16.44 -0.30 10.81
CA LEU A 159 -15.91 -1.06 9.69
C LEU A 159 -16.71 -2.33 9.44
N THR A 160 -16.76 -2.72 8.18
CA THR A 160 -17.32 -4.00 7.72
C THR A 160 -16.37 -4.61 6.71
N ILE A 161 -16.01 -5.87 6.91
CA ILE A 161 -15.19 -6.63 5.96
C ILE A 161 -16.14 -7.52 5.15
N HIS A 162 -16.09 -7.41 3.83
CA HIS A 162 -16.90 -8.20 2.91
C HIS A 162 -16.11 -9.38 2.36
N GLY A 163 -16.79 -10.43 1.90
CA GLY A 163 -16.17 -11.56 1.19
C GLY A 163 -15.61 -12.66 2.09
N THR A 164 -14.77 -12.35 3.08
CA THR A 164 -14.18 -13.37 3.97
C THR A 164 -13.86 -12.84 5.36
N ASP A 165 -13.82 -13.76 6.33
CA ASP A 165 -13.29 -13.49 7.66
C ASP A 165 -11.83 -13.04 7.55
N SER A 166 -11.41 -12.11 8.41
CA SER A 166 -10.10 -11.46 8.27
C SER A 166 -9.56 -10.90 9.57
N TYR A 167 -8.25 -10.74 9.64
CA TYR A 167 -7.56 -10.02 10.70
C TYR A 167 -7.32 -8.58 10.26
N LEU A 168 -7.41 -7.62 11.19
CA LEU A 168 -7.23 -6.20 10.91
C LEU A 168 -5.98 -5.65 11.56
N LYS A 169 -5.19 -4.85 10.83
CA LYS A 169 -4.09 -4.05 11.34
C LYS A 169 -4.41 -2.59 11.07
N PHE A 170 -4.36 -1.74 12.10
CA PHE A 170 -4.69 -0.33 12.00
C PHE A 170 -3.46 0.49 12.37
N PHE A 171 -2.98 1.29 11.43
CA PHE A 171 -1.83 2.16 11.56
C PHE A 171 -2.24 3.63 11.49
N TRP A 172 -1.52 4.46 12.23
CA TRP A 172 -1.55 5.90 12.10
C TRP A 172 -0.15 6.42 11.76
N PHE A 173 -0.07 7.58 11.09
CA PHE A 173 1.19 8.24 10.78
C PHE A 173 1.03 9.74 10.95
N ASP A 174 1.85 10.31 11.83
CA ASP A 174 1.97 11.74 12.05
C ASP A 174 3.32 12.23 11.49
N SER A 175 3.72 13.44 11.86
CA SER A 175 5.00 13.98 11.43
C SER A 175 6.23 13.45 12.20
N ASN A 176 6.04 12.76 13.33
CA ASN A 176 7.12 12.15 14.12
C ASN A 176 7.34 10.66 13.79
N GLY A 177 6.38 10.01 13.16
CA GLY A 177 6.50 8.61 12.75
C GLY A 177 5.15 7.93 12.61
N GLY A 178 5.16 6.60 12.77
CA GLY A 178 3.94 5.80 12.73
C GLY A 178 3.74 4.99 14.01
N ALA A 179 2.51 4.54 14.22
CA ALA A 179 2.14 3.65 15.30
C ALA A 179 1.12 2.62 14.82
N LEU A 180 1.21 1.40 15.35
CA LEU A 180 0.22 0.35 15.19
C LEU A 180 -0.81 0.50 16.33
N LEU A 181 -2.00 0.99 16.00
CA LEU A 181 -3.08 1.22 16.95
C LEU A 181 -3.85 -0.06 17.28
N TYR A 182 -4.05 -0.95 16.30
CA TYR A 182 -4.68 -2.26 16.50
C TYR A 182 -3.96 -3.34 15.68
N PRO A 183 -3.69 -4.54 16.24
CA PRO A 183 -3.93 -4.94 17.63
C PRO A 183 -3.00 -4.24 18.64
N ASN A 184 -3.41 -4.17 19.91
CA ASN A 184 -2.62 -3.58 20.99
C ASN A 184 -2.78 -4.39 22.30
N SER A 185 -2.19 -3.91 23.40
CA SER A 185 -2.20 -4.60 24.71
C SER A 185 -3.59 -4.75 25.35
N TYR A 186 -4.54 -3.90 24.99
CA TYR A 186 -5.91 -3.89 25.49
C TYR A 186 -6.90 -4.55 24.52
N GLU A 187 -6.56 -4.55 23.23
CA GLU A 187 -7.40 -5.06 22.15
C GLU A 187 -6.64 -6.14 21.39
N PRO A 188 -6.88 -7.43 21.71
CA PRO A 188 -6.16 -8.52 21.10
C PRO A 188 -6.49 -8.65 19.61
N ASN A 189 -5.55 -9.24 18.86
CA ASN A 189 -5.74 -9.58 17.46
C ASN A 189 -6.81 -10.68 17.34
N THR A 190 -7.97 -10.34 16.76
CA THR A 190 -9.10 -11.27 16.63
C THR A 190 -9.52 -11.40 15.19
N LEU A 191 -10.06 -12.58 14.86
CA LEU A 191 -10.63 -12.84 13.54
C LEU A 191 -12.00 -12.15 13.43
N LEU A 192 -12.09 -11.13 12.60
CA LEU A 192 -13.32 -10.41 12.29
C LEU A 192 -14.14 -11.22 11.26
N LYS A 193 -15.46 -11.24 11.46
CA LYS A 193 -16.39 -12.01 10.63
C LYS A 193 -16.86 -11.20 9.43
N ALA A 194 -16.89 -11.84 8.26
CA ALA A 194 -17.39 -11.21 7.04
C ALA A 194 -18.84 -10.74 7.21
N GLY A 195 -19.15 -9.56 6.67
CA GLY A 195 -20.50 -8.96 6.68
C GLY A 195 -20.96 -8.44 8.05
N LYS A 196 -20.14 -8.58 9.10
CA LYS A 196 -20.45 -8.00 10.41
C LYS A 196 -19.86 -6.60 10.54
N GLU A 197 -20.66 -5.67 11.03
CA GLU A 197 -20.20 -4.33 11.39
C GLU A 197 -19.52 -4.36 12.77
N TYR A 198 -18.39 -3.69 12.86
CA TYR A 198 -17.63 -3.49 14.09
C TYR A 198 -17.41 -2.00 14.33
N ALA A 199 -17.37 -1.59 15.59
CA ALA A 199 -16.96 -0.25 15.99
C ALA A 199 -15.50 -0.27 16.46
N ILE A 200 -14.76 0.77 16.12
CA ILE A 200 -13.44 1.08 16.67
C ILE A 200 -13.58 2.29 17.60
N PRO A 201 -12.96 2.29 18.80
CA PRO A 201 -12.23 1.16 19.40
C PRO A 201 -13.12 -0.09 19.63
N PHE A 202 -12.53 -1.28 19.51
CA PHE A 202 -13.22 -2.56 19.73
C PHE A 202 -13.52 -2.82 21.21
N SER A 203 -12.78 -2.16 22.11
CA SER A 203 -12.92 -2.28 23.56
C SER A 203 -13.21 -0.93 24.19
N ASN A 204 -14.14 -0.90 25.15
CA ASN A 204 -14.42 0.28 25.98
C ASN A 204 -13.28 0.59 26.98
N ALA A 205 -12.22 -0.21 27.00
CA ALA A 205 -11.05 0.01 27.85
C ALA A 205 -10.05 1.03 27.27
N VAL A 206 -10.24 1.46 26.02
CA VAL A 206 -9.30 2.35 25.32
C VAL A 206 -10.08 3.43 24.57
N ASP A 207 -9.57 4.65 24.63
CA ASP A 207 -9.96 5.75 23.75
C ASP A 207 -8.81 6.04 22.78
N TYR A 208 -9.11 6.14 21.48
CA TYR A 208 -8.14 6.66 20.52
C TYR A 208 -8.29 8.17 20.46
N ARG A 209 -7.37 8.91 21.11
CA ARG A 209 -7.44 10.37 21.20
C ARG A 209 -6.69 11.03 20.05
N MET A 210 -7.34 12.02 19.45
CA MET A 210 -6.81 12.85 18.37
C MET A 210 -6.00 13.98 18.99
N GLU A 211 -4.70 13.77 19.11
CA GLU A 211 -3.75 14.73 19.66
C GLU A 211 -2.82 15.20 18.54
N LYS A 212 -2.62 16.51 18.44
CA LYS A 212 -1.59 17.10 17.58
C LYS A 212 -0.32 17.31 18.39
N GLN A 213 0.80 17.45 17.71
CA GLN A 213 2.06 17.76 18.35
C GLN A 213 2.02 19.15 19.00
N HIS A 214 2.67 19.24 20.16
CA HIS A 214 2.72 20.47 20.93
C HIS A 214 3.27 21.64 20.11
N GLY A 215 2.56 22.76 20.15
CA GLY A 215 2.94 23.99 19.46
C GLY A 215 2.57 24.05 17.98
N LYS A 216 1.86 23.04 17.44
CA LYS A 216 1.28 23.12 16.09
C LYS A 216 -0.13 23.68 16.10
N GLU A 217 -0.43 24.56 15.15
CA GLU A 217 -1.79 25.04 14.90
C GLU A 217 -2.69 23.93 14.35
N SER A 218 -2.13 23.04 13.53
CA SER A 218 -2.83 21.85 13.03
C SER A 218 -1.85 20.76 12.64
N GLU A 219 -2.32 19.52 12.55
CA GLU A 219 -1.52 18.37 12.12
C GLU A 219 -2.32 17.44 11.21
N LYS A 220 -1.69 17.01 10.12
CA LYS A 220 -2.24 16.01 9.20
C LYS A 220 -1.82 14.62 9.67
N ILE A 221 -2.78 13.72 9.79
CA ILE A 221 -2.56 12.32 10.15
C ILE A 221 -3.00 11.45 8.98
N ASN A 222 -2.12 10.54 8.55
CA ASN A 222 -2.48 9.51 7.59
C ASN A 222 -2.89 8.25 8.34
N MET A 223 -4.02 7.66 7.95
CA MET A 223 -4.58 6.47 8.57
C MET A 223 -4.60 5.33 7.56
N MET A 224 -4.22 4.14 8.01
CA MET A 224 -4.21 2.95 7.17
C MET A 224 -4.78 1.76 7.93
N MET A 225 -5.86 1.17 7.41
CA MET A 225 -6.45 -0.05 7.93
C MET A 225 -6.26 -1.16 6.90
N VAL A 226 -5.67 -2.28 7.30
CA VAL A 226 -5.31 -3.39 6.41
C VAL A 226 -5.96 -4.65 6.94
N ALA A 227 -6.87 -5.23 6.17
CA ALA A 227 -7.50 -6.50 6.46
C ALA A 227 -6.82 -7.62 5.66
N THR A 228 -6.46 -8.71 6.33
CA THR A 228 -5.81 -9.88 5.74
C THR A 228 -6.56 -11.16 6.06
N LYS A 229 -6.69 -12.09 5.09
CA LYS A 229 -7.40 -13.37 5.30
C LYS A 229 -6.64 -14.28 6.28
N GLU A 230 -5.32 -14.17 6.30
CA GLU A 230 -4.42 -14.86 7.23
C GLU A 230 -3.88 -13.89 8.30
N ASP A 231 -3.44 -14.43 9.43
CA ASP A 231 -2.82 -13.61 10.46
C ASP A 231 -1.34 -13.34 10.14
N ILE A 232 -1.12 -12.29 9.35
CA ILE A 232 0.22 -11.88 8.94
C ILE A 232 0.71 -10.81 9.91
N PRO A 233 1.79 -11.03 10.68
CA PRO A 233 2.29 -10.03 11.62
C PRO A 233 3.08 -8.92 10.91
N PHE A 234 3.02 -7.71 11.46
CA PHE A 234 3.95 -6.63 11.14
C PHE A 234 5.05 -6.58 12.21
N THR A 235 6.32 -6.72 11.80
CA THR A 235 7.46 -6.90 12.73
C THR A 235 8.54 -5.83 12.62
N LYS A 236 8.42 -4.91 11.66
CA LYS A 236 9.37 -3.80 11.48
C LYS A 236 9.00 -2.62 12.38
N GLU A 237 9.85 -1.60 12.41
CA GLU A 237 9.48 -0.30 12.96
C GLU A 237 8.32 0.30 12.16
N VAL A 238 7.34 0.90 12.85
CA VAL A 238 6.14 1.45 12.22
C VAL A 238 6.48 2.78 11.54
N THR A 239 6.95 2.69 10.30
CA THR A 239 7.12 3.83 9.40
C THR A 239 6.18 3.65 8.22
N TYR A 240 5.77 4.74 7.59
CA TYR A 240 4.88 4.70 6.43
C TYR A 240 5.44 3.79 5.31
N GLN A 241 6.75 3.89 5.06
CA GLN A 241 7.47 3.03 4.12
C GLN A 241 7.42 1.55 4.53
N ASN A 242 7.79 1.21 5.77
CA ASN A 242 7.83 -0.18 6.21
C ASN A 242 6.44 -0.83 6.16
N VAL A 243 5.40 -0.09 6.54
CA VAL A 243 4.02 -0.58 6.49
C VAL A 243 3.60 -0.81 5.05
N LEU A 244 3.88 0.10 4.13
CA LEU A 244 3.55 -0.13 2.72
C LEU A 244 4.32 -1.31 2.11
N GLU A 245 5.63 -1.44 2.40
CA GLU A 245 6.40 -2.63 1.98
C GLU A 245 5.75 -3.93 2.49
N TRP A 246 5.32 -3.95 3.76
CA TRP A 246 4.61 -5.09 4.34
C TRP A 246 3.28 -5.34 3.65
N VAL A 247 2.45 -4.31 3.46
CA VAL A 247 1.17 -4.40 2.76
C VAL A 247 1.39 -5.02 1.37
N TYR A 248 2.35 -4.52 0.58
CA TYR A 248 2.62 -5.02 -0.79
C TYR A 248 3.35 -6.35 -0.87
N SER A 249 3.96 -6.80 0.22
CA SER A 249 4.49 -8.17 0.29
C SER A 249 3.37 -9.22 0.29
N ILE A 250 2.17 -8.83 0.73
CA ILE A 250 0.99 -9.69 0.83
C ILE A 250 0.29 -9.75 -0.53
N PRO A 251 -0.09 -10.95 -1.04
CA PRO A 251 -0.83 -11.07 -2.30
C PRO A 251 -2.12 -10.23 -2.30
N ALA A 252 -2.45 -9.58 -3.43
CA ALA A 252 -3.66 -8.74 -3.54
C ALA A 252 -4.94 -9.51 -3.20
N VAL A 253 -5.03 -10.80 -3.56
CA VAL A 253 -6.17 -11.67 -3.20
C VAL A 253 -6.26 -12.01 -1.70
N GLN A 254 -5.22 -11.71 -0.93
CA GLN A 254 -5.12 -11.99 0.51
C GLN A 254 -5.30 -10.72 1.37
N ARG A 255 -5.41 -9.53 0.77
CA ARG A 255 -5.51 -8.25 1.48
C ARG A 255 -6.56 -7.31 0.88
N CYS A 256 -7.12 -6.46 1.72
CA CYS A 256 -7.78 -5.22 1.30
C CYS A 256 -7.40 -4.12 2.30
N ALA A 257 -7.39 -2.88 1.84
CA ALA A 257 -6.92 -1.78 2.66
C ALA A 257 -7.78 -0.53 2.47
N PHE A 258 -7.89 0.24 3.53
CA PHE A 258 -8.52 1.55 3.59
C PHE A 258 -7.46 2.58 3.96
N TYR A 259 -7.51 3.73 3.28
CA TYR A 259 -6.59 4.84 3.46
C TYR A 259 -7.41 6.12 3.62
N ASP A 260 -7.05 6.93 4.61
CA ASP A 260 -7.64 8.25 4.77
C ASP A 260 -6.62 9.24 5.34
N MET A 261 -6.86 10.52 5.09
CA MET A 261 -6.12 11.62 5.69
C MET A 261 -7.08 12.45 6.53
N VAL A 262 -6.73 12.66 7.78
CA VAL A 262 -7.50 13.48 8.71
C VAL A 262 -6.66 14.66 9.18
N LEU A 263 -7.31 15.80 9.39
CA LEU A 263 -6.68 17.00 9.94
C LEU A 263 -7.09 17.15 11.40
N ILE A 264 -6.12 17.34 12.30
CA ILE A 264 -6.35 17.72 13.69
C ILE A 264 -6.12 19.23 13.80
N LYS A 265 -7.09 19.97 14.34
CA LYS A 265 -7.00 21.40 14.66
C LYS A 265 -6.85 21.63 16.15
#